data_AF-U3A7W9-F1
#
_entry.id   AF-U3A7W9-F1
#
_cell.length_a   1.000
_cell.length_b   1.000
_cell.length_c   1.000
_cell.angle_alpha   90.00
_cell.angle_beta   90.00
_cell.angle_gamma   90.00
#
_symmetry.space_group_name_H-M   'P 1'
#
loop_
_entity.id
_entity.type
_entity.pdbx_description
1 polymer ?
#
loop_
_entity_poly.entity_id
_entity_poly.type
_entity_poly.pdbx_seq_one_letter_code
_entity_poly.pdbx_strand_id
1 'polypeptide(L)' 'MSVAPDGDETMIEYAEIVDEFSIHDGLIVASHLAQGTAAVITADGVIRDADVETVWD' A
#
# COMPACT_ATOMS: atom_id res chain seq x y z
N MET A 1 -8.36 -4.01 -27.53
CA MET A 1 -7.57 -3.61 -26.35
C MET A 1 -7.19 -4.91 -25.66
N SER A 2 -5.94 -5.36 -25.81
CA SER A 2 -5.47 -6.61 -25.21
C SER A 2 -4.94 -6.28 -23.82
N VAL A 3 -5.66 -6.72 -22.79
CA VAL A 3 -5.11 -6.75 -21.43
C VAL A 3 -4.02 -7.84 -21.42
N ALA A 4 -2.86 -7.55 -20.84
CA ALA A 4 -1.82 -8.55 -20.65
C ALA A 4 -2.34 -9.60 -19.65
N PRO A 5 -1.82 -10.84 -19.63
CA PRO A 5 -2.16 -11.76 -18.57
C PRO A 5 -1.50 -11.22 -17.29
N ASP A 6 -2.26 -10.45 -16.54
CA ASP A 6 -1.90 -10.03 -15.20
C ASP A 6 -1.76 -11.32 -14.39
N GLY A 7 -0.60 -11.53 -13.76
CA GLY A 7 -0.49 -12.60 -12.77
C GLY A 7 -1.47 -12.28 -11.65
N ASP A 8 -2.60 -12.97 -11.65
CA ASP A 8 -3.76 -12.82 -10.75
C ASP A 8 -3.38 -12.65 -9.27
N GLU A 9 -2.25 -13.22 -8.85
CA GLU A 9 -1.80 -13.22 -7.45
C GLU A 9 -1.34 -11.85 -6.94
N THR A 10 -0.74 -11.00 -7.78
CA THR A 10 -0.31 -9.66 -7.33
C THR A 10 -1.45 -8.67 -7.33
N MET A 11 -2.41 -8.77 -8.28
CA MET A 11 -3.52 -7.82 -8.38
C MET A 11 -4.51 -7.89 -7.21
N ILE A 12 -4.66 -9.05 -6.57
CA ILE A 12 -5.55 -9.21 -5.41
C ILE A 12 -5.01 -8.41 -4.21
N GLU A 13 -3.71 -8.46 -3.95
CA GLU A 13 -3.07 -7.70 -2.87
C GLU A 13 -3.20 -6.17 -3.09
N TYR A 14 -3.10 -5.71 -4.35
CA TYR A 14 -3.32 -4.30 -4.68
C TYR A 14 -4.78 -3.86 -4.50
N ALA A 15 -5.75 -4.73 -4.78
CA ALA A 15 -7.17 -4.37 -4.68
C ALA A 15 -7.63 -4.23 -3.22
N GLU A 16 -7.12 -5.06 -2.32
CA GLU A 16 -7.43 -4.97 -0.88
C GLU A 16 -6.85 -3.69 -0.25
N ILE A 17 -5.63 -3.31 -0.63
CA ILE A 17 -5.00 -2.03 -0.20
C ILE A 17 -5.85 -0.82 -0.67
N VAL A 18 -6.49 -0.87 -1.84
CA VAL A 18 -7.24 0.27 -2.39
C VAL A 18 -8.62 0.48 -1.73
N ASP A 19 -9.21 -0.52 -1.07
CA ASP A 19 -10.48 -0.35 -0.33
C ASP A 19 -10.25 0.28 1.06
N GLU A 20 -9.08 0.05 1.65
CA GLU A 20 -8.70 0.58 2.97
C GLU A 20 -8.06 1.97 2.90
N PHE A 21 -7.38 2.29 1.80
CA PHE A 21 -6.64 3.54 1.64
C PHE A 21 -7.20 4.44 0.54
N SER A 22 -6.97 5.76 0.69
CA SER A 22 -7.05 6.64 -0.46
C SER A 22 -5.99 6.23 -1.51
N ILE A 23 -6.19 6.56 -2.79
CA ILE A 23 -5.22 6.23 -3.86
C ILE A 23 -3.79 6.71 -3.51
N HIS A 24 -3.67 7.86 -2.84
CA HIS A 24 -2.39 8.40 -2.42
C HIS A 24 -1.73 7.53 -1.35
N ASP A 25 -2.48 7.17 -0.32
CA ASP A 25 -1.96 6.42 0.82
C ASP A 25 -1.66 4.97 0.40
N GLY A 26 -2.51 4.39 -0.46
CA GLY A 26 -2.26 3.10 -1.08
C GLY A 26 -0.97 3.07 -1.91
N LEU A 27 -0.64 4.16 -2.63
CA LEU A 27 0.63 4.26 -3.36
C LEU A 27 1.84 4.30 -2.41
N ILE A 28 1.72 5.01 -1.28
CA ILE A 28 2.78 5.07 -0.27
C ILE A 28 3.02 3.68 0.34
N VAL A 29 1.94 3.00 0.75
CA VAL A 29 2.01 1.65 1.34
C VAL A 29 2.55 0.64 0.34
N ALA A 30 2.04 0.61 -0.88
CA ALA A 30 2.52 -0.30 -1.92
C ALA A 30 4.01 -0.07 -2.23
N SER A 31 4.45 1.20 -2.28
CA SER A 31 5.85 1.54 -2.50
C SER A 31 6.75 1.08 -1.35
N HIS A 32 6.29 1.21 -0.10
CA HIS A 32 6.97 0.70 1.09
C HIS A 32 7.12 -0.82 1.06
N LEU A 33 6.04 -1.55 0.79
CA LEU A 33 6.02 -3.01 0.70
C LEU A 33 6.93 -3.52 -0.44
N ALA A 34 6.83 -2.91 -1.62
CA ALA A 34 7.63 -3.29 -2.78
C ALA A 34 9.14 -3.07 -2.57
N GLN A 35 9.51 -2.05 -1.78
CA GLN A 35 10.91 -1.73 -1.48
C GLN A 35 11.42 -2.37 -0.18
N GLY A 36 10.53 -2.94 0.64
CA GLY A 36 10.87 -3.53 1.93
C GLY A 36 11.54 -2.54 2.88
N THR A 37 11.12 -1.28 2.86
CA THR A 37 11.69 -0.28 3.79
C THR A 37 11.26 -0.56 5.22
N ALA A 38 11.95 0.00 6.21
CA ALA A 38 11.71 -0.35 7.61
C ALA A 38 10.39 0.20 8.16
N ALA A 39 9.97 1.39 7.70
CA ALA A 39 8.74 2.04 8.15
C ALA A 39 8.30 3.14 7.17
N VAL A 40 7.03 3.52 7.24
CA VAL A 40 6.50 4.74 6.62
C VAL A 40 6.54 5.90 7.61
N ILE A 41 7.15 7.03 7.21
CA ILE A 41 7.16 8.25 8.03
C ILE A 41 5.90 9.06 7.70
N THR A 42 4.93 9.13 8.62
CA THR A 42 3.66 9.82 8.36
C THR A 42 2.95 10.28 9.62
N ALA A 43 2.42 11.51 9.59
CA ALA A 43 1.50 12.02 10.60
C ALA A 43 0.06 11.51 10.44
N ASP A 44 -0.22 10.87 9.30
CA ASP A 44 -1.56 10.47 8.91
C ASP A 44 -2.04 9.28 9.74
N GLY A 45 -3.21 9.42 10.38
CA GLY A 45 -3.78 8.39 11.24
C GLY A 45 -4.20 7.13 10.50
N VAL A 46 -4.65 7.25 9.25
CA VAL A 46 -5.16 6.11 8.47
C VAL A 46 -4.05 5.12 8.16
N ILE A 47 -2.88 5.61 7.74
CA ILE A 47 -1.72 4.75 7.51
C ILE A 47 -1.18 4.18 8.83
N ARG A 48 -1.28 4.92 9.94
CA ARG A 48 -0.85 4.45 11.27
C ARG A 48 -1.73 3.35 11.86
N ASP A 49 -3.01 3.35 11.52
CA ASP A 49 -3.97 2.35 11.99
C ASP A 49 -3.94 1.05 11.16
N ALA A 50 -3.19 1.03 10.06
CA ALA A 50 -2.99 -0.15 9.24
C ALA A 50 -1.86 -1.06 9.77
N ASP A 51 -1.80 -2.30 9.30
CA ASP A 51 -0.78 -3.32 9.67
C ASP A 51 0.62 -3.02 9.06
N VAL A 52 0.98 -1.74 8.92
CA VAL A 52 2.27 -1.26 8.42
C VAL A 52 3.03 -0.51 9.51
N GLU A 53 4.34 -0.72 9.57
CA GLU A 53 5.18 -0.01 10.54
C GLU A 53 5.23 1.48 10.20
N THR A 54 4.90 2.34 11.17
CA THR A 54 4.86 3.80 10.99
C THR A 54 5.62 4.54 12.09
N VAL A 55 6.28 5.64 11.72
CA VAL A 55 7.04 6.47 12.67
C VAL A 55 6.61 7.93 12.56
N TRP A 56 6.04 8.46 13.65
CA TRP A 56 5.74 9.88 13.83
C TRP A 56 5.43 10.20 15.31
N ASP A 57 6.13 11.19 15.88
CA ASP A 57 5.97 11.66 17.28
C ASP A 57 4.79 12.64 17.42
#